data_AF-A0A9E6WBW0-F1
#
_entry.id   AF-A0A9E6WBW0-F1
#
_cell.length_a   1.000
_cell.length_b   1.000
_cell.length_c   1.000
_cell.angle_alpha   90.00
_cell.angle_beta   90.00
_cell.angle_gamma   90.00
#
_symmetry.space_group_name_H-M   'P 1'
#
loop_
_entity.id
_entity.type
_entity.pdbx_description
1 polymer ?
#
loop_
_entity_poly.entity_id
_entity_poly.type
_entity_poly.pdbx_seq_one_letter_code
_entity_poly.pdbx_strand_id
1 'polypeptide(L)' 'MSFINYASREINCKIVYYGPGLCGKTTNLQFVYQKTAP' A
#
# COMPACT_ATOMS: atom_id res chain seq x y z
N MET A 1 7.76 1.14 10.65
CA MET A 1 8.35 -0.16 11.02
C MET A 1 7.51 -1.26 10.40
N SER A 2 8.15 -2.22 9.74
CA SER A 2 7.52 -3.42 9.22
C SER A 2 7.15 -4.36 10.36
N PHE A 3 6.01 -5.04 10.26
CA PHE A 3 5.57 -6.03 11.23
C PHE A 3 5.84 -7.43 10.70
N ILE A 4 6.66 -8.21 11.41
CA ILE A 4 7.04 -9.56 11.00
C ILE A 4 6.06 -10.53 11.66
N ASN A 5 5.19 -11.14 10.86
CA ASN A 5 4.31 -12.21 11.31
C ASN A 5 5.01 -13.56 11.11
N TYR A 6 5.54 -14.12 12.21
CA TYR A 6 6.23 -15.41 12.18
C TYR A 6 5.29 -16.61 11.97
N ALA A 7 4.01 -16.49 12.32
CA ALA A 7 3.03 -17.56 12.12
C ALA A 7 2.65 -17.71 10.64
N SER A 8 2.43 -16.60 9.92
CA SER A 8 2.19 -16.61 8.47
C SER A 8 3.48 -16.58 7.63
N ARG A 9 4.65 -16.39 8.26
CA ARG A 9 5.95 -16.16 7.59
C ARG A 9 5.94 -14.98 6.63
N GLU A 10 5.20 -13.93 6.97
CA GLU A 10 5.06 -12.72 6.14
C GLU A 10 5.59 -11.48 6.84
N ILE A 11 6.11 -10.55 6.05
CA ILE A 11 6.56 -9.25 6.52
C ILE A 11 5.59 -8.19 6.01
N ASN A 12 4.84 -7.59 6.93
CA ASN A 12 3.85 -6.56 6.64
C ASN A 12 4.54 -5.19 6.58
N CYS A 13 4.57 -4.60 5.40
CA CYS A 13 5.12 -3.26 5.16
C CYS A 13 3.98 -2.26 4.95
N LYS A 14 3.95 -1.20 5.76
CA LYS A 14 2.97 -0.11 5.60
C LYS A 14 3.57 1.01 4.75
N ILE A 15 2.99 1.23 3.57
CA ILE A 15 3.33 2.33 2.67
C ILE A 15 2.27 3.43 2.84
N VAL A 16 2.69 4.66 3.06
CA VAL A 16 1.79 5.80 3.25
C VAL A 16 1.97 6.78 2.10
N TYR A 17 0.89 7.05 1.36
CA TYR A 17 0.84 8.13 0.38
C TYR A 17 0.50 9.43 1.11
N TYR A 18 1.44 10.37 1.16
CA TYR A 18 1.26 11.66 1.83
C TYR A 18 1.21 12.80 0.80
N GLY A 19 0.49 13.88 1.13
CA GLY A 19 0.39 15.07 0.29
C GLY A 19 -0.91 15.87 0.51
N PRO A 20 -1.04 17.05 -0.10
CA PRO A 20 -2.22 17.93 0.05
C PRO A 20 -3.49 17.32 -0.59
N GLY A 21 -4.65 17.95 -0.38
CA GLY A 21 -5.90 17.55 -1.04
C GLY A 21 -5.76 17.54 -2.56
N LEU A 22 -6.46 16.62 -3.24
CA LEU A 22 -6.47 16.49 -4.72
C LEU A 22 -5.12 16.14 -5.38
N CYS A 23 -4.06 15.84 -4.63
CA CYS A 23 -2.74 15.47 -5.19
C CYS A 23 -2.64 14.04 -5.76
N GLY A 24 -3.77 13.38 -6.05
CA GLY A 24 -3.78 12.08 -6.74
C GLY A 24 -3.46 10.84 -5.88
N LYS A 25 -3.46 10.92 -4.54
CA LYS A 25 -3.20 9.76 -3.65
C LYS A 25 -4.15 8.59 -3.93
N THR A 26 -5.44 8.89 -4.04
CA THR A 26 -6.49 7.90 -4.33
C THR A 26 -6.29 7.26 -5.70
N THR A 27 -5.95 8.07 -6.71
CA THR A 27 -5.70 7.60 -8.07
C THR A 27 -4.50 6.65 -8.14
N ASN A 28 -3.46 6.90 -7.35
CA ASN A 28 -2.28 6.03 -7.29
C ASN A 28 -2.64 4.64 -6.73
N LEU A 29 -3.37 4.60 -5.61
CA LEU A 29 -3.85 3.34 -5.04
C LEU A 29 -4.77 2.58 -6.01
N GLN A 30 -5.66 3.29 -6.71
CA GLN A 30 -6.56 2.68 -7.70
C GLN A 30 -5.79 2.08 -8.88
N PHE A 31 -4.77 2.77 -9.38
CA PHE A 31 -3.92 2.27 -10.47
C PHE A 31 -3.16 1.00 -10.06
N VAL A 32 -2.52 1.02 -8.89
CA VAL A 32 -1.81 -0.15 -8.38
C VAL A 32 -2.77 -1.33 -8.22
N TYR A 33 -3.91 -1.13 -7.56
CA TYR A 33 -4.91 -2.18 -7.36
C TYR A 33 -5.38 -2.80 -8.69
N GLN A 34 -5.68 -1.97 -9.70
CA GLN A 34 -6.09 -2.46 -11.03
C GLN A 34 -5.00 -3.24 -11.76
N LYS A 35 -3.72 -2.94 -11.52
CA LYS A 35 -2.58 -3.60 -12.18
C LYS A 35 -2.11 -4.86 -11.46
N THR A 36 -2.36 -4.96 -10.16
CA THR A 36 -1.94 -6.11 -9.34
C THR A 36 -3.07 -7.07 -9.01
N ALA A 37 -4.34 -6.69 -9.22
CA ALA A 37 -5.46 -7.62 -9.12
C ALA A 37 -5.39 -8.62 -10.29
N PRO A 38 -5.28 -9.94 -10.02
CA PRO A 38 -5.47 -10.97 -11.04
C PRO A 38 -6.94 -11.04 -11.51
#